data_AF-A0A261S109-F1
#
_entry.id   AF-A0A261S109-F1
#
_cell.length_a   1.000
_cell.length_b   1.000
_cell.length_c   1.000
_cell.angle_alpha   90.00
_cell.angle_beta   90.00
_cell.angle_gamma   90.00
#
_symmetry.space_group_name_H-M   'P 1'
#
loop_
_entity.id
_entity.type
_entity.pdbx_description
1 polymer ?
#
loop_
_entity_poly.entity_id
_entity_poly.type
_entity_poly.pdbx_seq_one_letter_code
_entity_poly.pdbx_strand_id
1 'polypeptide(L)'
;MAAHSPPALRIGISGWRYAPWRGRFYPPGLPQAQELPYAAHQFCTVEINGTFYSLQRPSSFAAWRDATPRGFVFSVKGPRYITHTRRLRDIEEPLGNFFASGVLELGEKLGPILWQFPPGMRWDRARFEPFLDLLPRDTQAAARLARRHGPQVRQIGIPRAGPRRPLRHAVEIRHESFATPEFIALLRAHNVALVTADTAGKWPWLEDATADFAYARLHGDKALYSSGYGRRAIAEWARRLRAWADGHPGPRPRLADDAKRAGARKADAPSAGPRDVYCYFDNDVKVMAPRDARALMQALGLPMAPEPPAGD
;
A
#
# COMPACT_ATOMS: atom_id res chain seq x y z
N MET A 1 25.44 3.33 -16.68
CA MET A 1 24.45 2.40 -16.11
C MET A 1 24.25 2.80 -14.66
N ALA A 2 23.05 3.26 -14.27
CA ALA A 2 22.79 3.62 -12.87
C ALA A 2 22.81 2.33 -12.05
N ALA A 3 23.67 2.27 -11.02
CA ALA A 3 23.66 1.18 -10.06
C ALA A 3 22.23 1.05 -9.51
N HIS A 4 21.57 -0.08 -9.77
CA HIS A 4 20.27 -0.35 -9.17
C HIS A 4 20.50 -0.52 -7.67
N SER A 5 19.95 0.39 -6.87
CA SER A 5 19.85 0.18 -5.42
C SER A 5 19.16 -1.16 -5.16
N PRO A 6 19.57 -1.89 -4.10
CA PRO A 6 18.91 -3.14 -3.74
C PRO A 6 17.41 -2.91 -3.49
N PRO A 7 16.56 -3.92 -3.75
CA PRO A 7 15.11 -3.82 -3.50
C PRO A 7 14.81 -3.41 -2.06
N ALA A 8 13.91 -2.45 -1.88
CA ALA A 8 13.52 -1.97 -0.57
C ALA A 8 12.45 -2.88 0.06
N LEU A 9 12.74 -3.47 1.22
CA LEU A 9 11.76 -4.08 2.11
C LEU A 9 11.17 -3.02 3.05
N ARG A 10 9.93 -2.60 2.80
CA ARG A 10 9.25 -1.54 3.56
C ARG A 10 8.13 -2.13 4.40
N ILE A 11 8.40 -2.23 5.71
CA ILE A 11 7.45 -2.77 6.70
C ILE A 11 6.90 -1.62 7.53
N GLY A 12 5.58 -1.58 7.69
CA GLY A 12 4.91 -0.54 8.45
C GLY A 12 3.50 -0.91 8.90
N ILE A 13 2.74 0.13 9.21
CA ILE A 13 1.39 0.06 9.79
C ILE A 13 0.38 0.82 8.94
N SER A 14 -0.89 0.43 9.04
CA SER A 14 -2.00 1.05 8.32
C SER A 14 -2.64 2.16 9.17
N GLY A 15 -2.17 3.39 8.99
CA GLY A 15 -2.59 4.54 9.80
C GLY A 15 -1.83 4.64 11.13
N TRP A 16 -2.01 5.76 11.82
CA TRP A 16 -1.30 6.06 13.07
C TRP A 16 -2.17 6.67 14.17
N ARG A 17 -3.39 7.12 13.89
CA ARG A 17 -4.25 7.78 14.89
C ARG A 17 -5.27 6.81 15.48
N TYR A 18 -4.84 6.01 16.45
CA TYR A 18 -5.71 5.05 17.14
C TYR A 18 -5.64 5.24 18.67
N ALA A 19 -6.78 5.55 19.30
CA ALA A 19 -6.84 5.77 20.74
C ALA A 19 -6.29 4.60 21.59
N PRO A 20 -6.54 3.31 21.25
CA PRO A 20 -6.00 2.18 22.02
C PRO A 20 -4.47 2.07 22.02
N TRP A 21 -3.77 2.77 21.13
CA TRP A 21 -2.31 2.72 21.03
C TRP A 21 -1.62 3.61 22.05
N ARG A 22 -2.33 4.58 22.64
CA ARG A 22 -1.78 5.46 23.67
C ARG A 22 -1.51 4.71 24.97
N GLY A 23 -0.32 4.91 25.54
CA GLY A 23 0.15 4.20 26.72
C GLY A 23 0.60 2.75 26.46
N ARG A 24 0.59 2.29 25.20
CA ARG A 24 1.02 0.94 24.81
C ARG A 24 2.07 0.96 23.70
N PHE A 25 1.80 1.72 22.65
CA PHE A 25 2.75 2.03 21.59
C PHE A 25 3.25 3.47 21.71
N TYR A 26 2.33 4.44 21.90
CA TYR A 26 2.72 5.82 22.14
C TYR A 26 3.05 6.05 23.63
N PRO A 27 4.12 6.80 23.94
CA PRO A 27 4.44 7.21 25.30
C PRO A 27 3.27 7.95 25.97
N PRO A 28 3.10 7.82 27.30
CA PRO A 28 2.14 8.64 28.05
C PRO A 28 2.36 10.13 27.79
N GLY A 29 1.29 10.88 27.57
CA GLY A 29 1.34 12.33 27.36
C GLY A 29 1.82 12.79 25.97
N LEU A 30 2.12 11.87 25.03
CA LEU A 30 2.50 12.26 23.67
C LEU A 30 1.37 13.07 23.00
N PRO A 31 1.62 14.32 22.54
CA PRO A 31 0.62 15.08 21.81
C PRO A 31 0.21 14.37 20.52
N GLN A 32 -1.07 14.38 20.17
CA GLN A 32 -1.57 13.67 18.98
C GLN A 32 -0.87 14.11 17.67
N ALA A 33 -0.48 15.39 17.58
CA ALA A 33 0.26 15.92 16.43
C ALA A 33 1.64 15.25 16.24
N GLN A 34 2.21 14.71 17.33
CA GLN A 34 3.50 14.01 17.34
C GLN A 34 3.39 12.50 17.08
N GLU A 35 2.18 11.95 16.90
CA GLU A 35 2.00 10.51 16.66
C GLU A 35 2.61 10.05 15.34
N LEU A 36 2.52 10.86 14.27
CA LEU A 36 3.16 10.55 12.99
C LEU A 36 4.69 10.64 13.08
N PRO A 37 5.29 11.75 13.57
CA PRO A 37 6.73 11.79 13.86
C PRO A 37 7.21 10.59 14.66
N TYR A 38 6.53 10.26 15.76
CA TYR A 38 6.87 9.12 16.60
C TYR A 38 6.83 7.80 15.81
N ALA A 39 5.74 7.53 15.08
CA ALA A 39 5.65 6.32 14.26
C ALA A 39 6.72 6.27 13.16
N ALA A 40 7.08 7.40 12.56
CA ALA A 40 8.09 7.49 11.52
C ALA A 40 9.53 7.29 12.01
N HIS A 41 9.76 7.38 13.32
CA HIS A 41 11.01 6.94 13.96
C HIS A 41 11.04 5.45 14.28
N GLN A 42 9.91 4.74 14.19
CA GLN A 42 9.81 3.30 14.45
C GLN A 42 9.70 2.46 13.16
N PHE A 43 9.24 3.07 12.08
CA PHE A 43 8.98 2.40 10.80
C PHE A 43 9.50 3.25 9.63
N CYS A 44 9.86 2.62 8.53
CA CYS A 44 10.28 3.31 7.30
C CYS A 44 9.11 3.63 6.35
N THR A 45 7.89 3.20 6.70
CA THR A 45 6.68 3.44 5.92
C THR A 45 5.41 3.38 6.76
N VAL A 46 4.36 4.09 6.32
CA VAL A 46 2.98 3.94 6.81
C VAL A 46 2.00 4.03 5.64
N GLU A 47 0.85 3.34 5.74
CA GLU A 47 -0.26 3.47 4.79
C GLU A 47 -1.24 4.54 5.31
N ILE A 48 -1.48 5.60 4.52
CA ILE A 48 -2.44 6.66 4.83
C ILE A 48 -3.85 6.13 4.59
N ASN A 49 -4.62 5.98 5.67
CA ASN A 49 -6.01 5.55 5.63
C ASN A 49 -7.02 6.71 5.61
N GLY A 50 -6.66 7.91 6.08
CA GLY A 50 -7.60 9.04 6.16
C GLY A 50 -8.21 9.44 4.81
N THR A 51 -7.44 9.31 3.73
CA THR A 51 -7.85 9.56 2.34
C THR A 51 -8.97 8.64 1.85
N PHE A 52 -9.14 7.47 2.48
CA PHE A 52 -10.26 6.58 2.18
C PHE A 52 -11.60 7.19 2.55
N TYR A 53 -11.66 7.96 3.64
CA TYR A 53 -12.91 8.49 4.19
C TYR A 53 -13.26 9.88 3.69
N SER A 54 -12.26 10.73 3.46
CA SER A 54 -12.43 12.09 2.96
C SER A 54 -11.20 12.56 2.18
N LEU A 55 -11.42 13.49 1.26
CA LEU A 55 -10.33 14.25 0.64
C LEU A 55 -9.59 15.04 1.74
N GLN A 56 -8.26 15.00 1.66
CA GLN A 56 -7.40 15.74 2.57
C GLN A 56 -7.04 17.09 1.94
N ARG A 57 -6.48 18.01 2.72
CA ARG A 57 -6.01 19.28 2.19
C ARG A 57 -4.58 19.14 1.69
N PRO A 58 -4.15 19.94 0.70
CA PRO A 58 -2.75 19.98 0.27
C PRO A 58 -1.77 20.19 1.43
N SER A 59 -2.11 21.09 2.35
CA SER A 59 -1.32 21.36 3.55
C SER A 59 -1.20 20.17 4.50
N SER A 60 -2.18 19.25 4.52
CA SER A 60 -2.09 18.01 5.31
C SER A 60 -1.01 17.09 4.76
N PHE A 61 -0.99 16.88 3.44
CA PHE A 61 0.05 16.07 2.80
C PHE A 61 1.44 16.68 2.94
N ALA A 62 1.57 18.00 2.75
CA ALA A 62 2.83 18.71 2.98
C ALA A 62 3.30 18.55 4.44
N ALA A 63 2.41 18.74 5.41
CA ALA A 63 2.75 18.53 6.82
C ALA A 63 3.17 17.10 7.13
N TRP A 64 2.52 16.08 6.55
CA TRP A 64 2.93 14.68 6.73
C TRP A 64 4.29 14.38 6.09
N ARG A 65 4.56 14.95 4.91
CA ARG A 65 5.88 14.87 4.28
C ARG A 65 6.95 15.46 5.20
N ASP A 66 6.72 16.65 5.73
CA ASP A 66 7.73 17.38 6.51
C ASP A 66 7.92 16.80 7.91
N ALA A 67 6.89 16.14 8.46
CA ALA A 67 6.91 15.50 9.77
C ALA A 67 7.63 14.13 9.83
N THR A 68 8.22 13.65 8.72
CA THR A 68 8.85 12.33 8.65
C THR A 68 10.30 12.41 8.19
N PRO A 69 11.18 11.43 8.50
CA PRO A 69 12.58 11.44 8.05
C PRO A 69 12.73 11.31 6.53
N ARG A 70 13.93 11.63 6.02
CA ARG A 70 14.30 11.34 4.62
C ARG A 70 14.24 9.83 4.35
N GLY A 71 13.87 9.43 3.14
CA GLY A 71 13.74 8.01 2.77
C GLY A 71 12.48 7.30 3.30
N PHE A 72 11.72 7.94 4.17
CA PHE A 72 10.39 7.49 4.59
C PHE A 72 9.41 7.51 3.43
N VAL A 73 8.56 6.50 3.31
CA VAL A 73 7.58 6.39 2.22
C VAL A 73 6.16 6.19 2.75
N PHE A 74 5.20 6.89 2.17
CA PHE A 74 3.77 6.69 2.43
C PHE A 74 3.14 5.84 1.33
N SER A 75 2.40 4.79 1.71
CA SER A 75 1.34 4.29 0.82
C SER A 75 0.09 5.13 1.02
N VAL A 76 -0.74 5.31 -0.01
CA VAL A 76 -1.96 6.12 0.09
C VAL A 76 -3.17 5.30 -0.30
N LYS A 77 -4.15 5.16 0.59
CA LYS A 77 -5.39 4.46 0.28
C LYS A 77 -6.33 5.37 -0.53
N GLY A 78 -6.76 4.88 -1.68
CA GLY A 78 -7.69 5.58 -2.57
C GLY A 78 -9.07 5.80 -1.92
N PRO A 79 -9.82 6.83 -2.35
CA PRO A 79 -11.12 7.16 -1.76
C PRO A 79 -12.15 6.03 -1.85
N ARG A 80 -12.85 5.76 -0.75
CA ARG A 80 -14.00 4.84 -0.73
C ARG A 80 -15.10 5.24 -1.70
N TYR A 81 -15.20 6.54 -2.00
CA TYR A 81 -16.16 7.06 -2.95
C TYR A 81 -15.96 6.45 -4.35
N ILE A 82 -14.71 6.21 -4.78
CA ILE A 82 -14.38 5.59 -6.06
C ILE A 82 -14.66 4.09 -6.04
N THR A 83 -14.14 3.37 -5.02
CA THR A 83 -14.14 1.91 -5.01
C THR A 83 -15.40 1.28 -4.42
N HIS A 84 -16.04 1.92 -3.43
CA HIS A 84 -17.19 1.39 -2.70
C HIS A 84 -18.51 2.04 -3.12
N THR A 85 -18.55 3.37 -3.22
CA THR A 85 -19.79 4.09 -3.53
C THR A 85 -20.09 4.08 -5.02
N ARG A 86 -19.17 4.59 -5.85
CA ARG A 86 -19.30 4.62 -7.31
C ARG A 86 -19.02 3.27 -7.96
N ARG A 87 -18.27 2.40 -7.27
CA ARG A 87 -17.89 1.06 -7.76
C ARG A 87 -17.36 1.11 -9.19
N LEU A 88 -16.46 2.07 -9.43
CA LEU A 88 -15.81 2.38 -10.70
C LEU A 88 -16.68 3.01 -11.81
N ARG A 89 -17.89 3.48 -11.51
CA ARG A 89 -18.75 4.21 -12.47
C ARG A 89 -18.49 5.70 -12.44
N ASP A 90 -18.25 6.28 -13.62
CA ASP A 90 -18.09 7.74 -13.83
C ASP A 90 -17.09 8.34 -12.82
N ILE A 91 -15.88 7.80 -12.82
CA ILE A 91 -14.85 8.07 -11.79
C ILE A 91 -13.73 8.99 -12.27
N GLU A 92 -13.77 9.51 -13.50
CA GLU A 92 -12.74 10.43 -14.00
C GLU A 92 -12.62 11.68 -13.13
N GLU A 93 -13.73 12.38 -12.88
CA GLU A 93 -13.75 13.54 -12.00
C GLU A 93 -13.40 13.15 -10.55
N PRO A 94 -13.97 12.09 -9.94
CA PRO A 94 -13.51 11.59 -8.64
C PRO A 94 -12.01 11.31 -8.53
N LEU A 95 -11.39 10.72 -9.55
CA LEU A 95 -9.95 10.52 -9.60
C LEU A 95 -9.21 11.85 -9.71
N GLY A 96 -9.68 12.76 -10.56
CA GLY A 96 -9.16 14.13 -10.65
C GLY A 96 -9.21 14.85 -9.30
N ASN A 97 -10.31 14.72 -8.57
CA ASN A 97 -10.47 15.29 -7.23
C ASN A 97 -9.45 14.73 -6.23
N PHE A 98 -9.21 13.43 -6.27
CA PHE A 98 -8.25 12.76 -5.40
C PHE A 98 -6.81 13.27 -5.64
N PHE A 99 -6.37 13.35 -6.90
CA PHE A 99 -5.04 13.86 -7.19
C PHE A 99 -4.94 15.37 -6.94
N ALA A 100 -5.99 16.13 -7.24
CA ALA A 100 -6.05 17.57 -6.97
C ALA A 100 -6.07 17.90 -5.47
N SER A 101 -6.47 16.97 -4.60
CA SER A 101 -6.53 17.22 -3.15
C SER A 101 -5.16 17.35 -2.48
N GLY A 102 -4.06 17.09 -3.20
CA GLY A 102 -2.71 17.26 -2.67
C GLY A 102 -1.86 16.01 -2.52
N VAL A 103 -2.28 14.86 -3.07
CA VAL A 103 -1.52 13.59 -2.93
C VAL A 103 -0.06 13.76 -3.40
N LEU A 104 0.14 14.57 -4.45
CA LEU A 104 1.47 14.83 -5.02
C LEU A 104 2.38 15.69 -4.11
N GLU A 105 1.83 16.36 -3.09
CA GLU A 105 2.62 17.13 -2.11
C GLU A 105 3.55 16.25 -1.27
N LEU A 106 3.28 14.93 -1.21
CA LEU A 106 4.17 13.96 -0.58
C LEU A 106 5.53 13.83 -1.27
N GLY A 107 5.65 14.31 -2.52
CA GLY A 107 6.93 14.41 -3.22
C GLY A 107 7.63 13.06 -3.41
N GLU A 108 8.90 12.97 -3.00
CA GLU A 108 9.68 11.72 -3.05
C GLU A 108 9.18 10.63 -2.08
N LYS A 109 8.36 11.01 -1.10
CA LYS A 109 7.79 10.10 -0.11
C LYS A 109 6.47 9.48 -0.57
N LEU A 110 5.97 9.85 -1.75
CA LEU A 110 4.79 9.22 -2.34
C LEU A 110 5.16 7.82 -2.85
N GLY A 111 4.70 6.80 -2.13
CA GLY A 111 4.78 5.40 -2.51
C GLY A 111 3.55 4.92 -3.29
N PRO A 112 3.25 3.61 -3.23
CA PRO A 112 2.12 3.05 -3.95
C PRO A 112 0.77 3.60 -3.49
N ILE A 113 -0.21 3.63 -4.40
CA ILE A 113 -1.59 3.97 -4.11
C ILE A 113 -2.42 2.68 -4.06
N LEU A 114 -3.04 2.42 -2.91
CA LEU A 114 -3.87 1.24 -2.67
C LEU A 114 -5.33 1.49 -3.08
N TRP A 115 -5.87 0.60 -3.92
CA TRP A 115 -7.27 0.55 -4.32
C TRP A 115 -7.93 -0.71 -3.77
N GLN A 116 -8.59 -0.58 -2.61
CA GLN A 116 -9.32 -1.67 -1.99
C GLN A 116 -10.78 -1.68 -2.43
N PHE A 117 -11.28 -2.85 -2.82
CA PHE A 117 -12.67 -3.07 -3.25
C PHE A 117 -13.52 -3.79 -2.19
N PRO A 118 -14.82 -3.50 -2.08
CA PRO A 118 -15.69 -4.15 -1.10
C PRO A 118 -15.98 -5.61 -1.46
N PRO A 119 -16.32 -6.48 -0.48
CA PRO A 119 -16.64 -7.89 -0.73
C PRO A 119 -17.87 -8.07 -1.63
N GLY A 120 -18.81 -7.12 -1.66
CA GLY A 120 -19.96 -7.15 -2.56
C GLY A 120 -19.64 -6.81 -4.03
N MET A 121 -18.37 -6.48 -4.35
CA MET A 121 -17.93 -6.21 -5.71
C MET A 121 -17.40 -7.47 -6.38
N ARG A 122 -18.02 -7.81 -7.51
CA ARG A 122 -17.61 -8.93 -8.36
C ARG A 122 -16.70 -8.42 -9.47
N TRP A 123 -15.90 -9.34 -10.00
CA TRP A 123 -15.06 -9.13 -11.17
C TRP A 123 -15.94 -8.84 -12.38
N ASP A 124 -15.60 -7.78 -13.08
CA ASP A 124 -16.25 -7.32 -14.31
C ASP A 124 -15.19 -6.58 -15.13
N ARG A 125 -14.71 -7.22 -16.19
CA ARG A 125 -13.65 -6.66 -17.03
C ARG A 125 -14.02 -5.29 -17.58
N ALA A 126 -15.26 -5.12 -18.02
CA ALA A 126 -15.75 -3.87 -18.61
C ALA A 126 -15.75 -2.68 -17.63
N ARG A 127 -15.63 -2.93 -16.31
CA ARG A 127 -15.45 -1.88 -15.30
C ARG A 127 -14.01 -1.69 -14.87
N PHE A 128 -13.26 -2.78 -14.75
CA PHE A 128 -11.89 -2.73 -14.21
C PHE A 128 -10.86 -2.29 -15.24
N GLU A 129 -10.97 -2.72 -16.49
CA GLU A 129 -10.03 -2.32 -17.55
C GLU A 129 -10.03 -0.79 -17.75
N PRO A 130 -11.19 -0.12 -17.94
CA PRO A 130 -11.20 1.35 -18.02
C PRO A 130 -10.67 2.04 -16.76
N PHE A 131 -10.92 1.48 -15.58
CA PHE A 131 -10.35 2.03 -14.35
C PHE A 131 -8.82 1.96 -14.35
N LEU A 132 -8.24 0.81 -14.74
CA LEU A 132 -6.79 0.65 -14.80
C LEU A 132 -6.16 1.52 -15.90
N ASP A 133 -6.83 1.70 -17.04
CA ASP A 133 -6.42 2.66 -18.09
C ASP A 133 -6.33 4.09 -17.56
N LEU A 134 -7.27 4.50 -16.71
CA LEU A 134 -7.33 5.85 -16.13
C LEU A 134 -6.25 6.11 -15.05
N LEU A 135 -5.63 5.07 -14.49
CA LEU A 135 -4.63 5.24 -13.43
C LEU A 135 -3.34 5.88 -13.97
N PRO A 136 -2.91 7.03 -13.43
CA PRO A 136 -1.72 7.72 -13.92
C PRO A 136 -0.44 6.99 -13.52
N ARG A 137 0.46 6.76 -14.48
CA ARG A 137 1.71 6.00 -14.25
C ARG A 137 2.88 6.84 -13.76
N ASP A 138 2.71 8.15 -13.72
CA ASP A 138 3.70 9.07 -13.22
C ASP A 138 3.05 10.37 -12.68
N THR A 139 3.85 11.14 -11.97
CA THR A 139 3.43 12.41 -11.33
C THR A 139 2.90 13.44 -12.33
N GLN A 140 3.37 13.45 -13.59
CA GLN A 140 2.88 14.38 -14.60
C GLN A 140 1.51 13.96 -15.14
N ALA A 141 1.31 12.66 -15.38
CA ALA A 141 0.00 12.10 -15.74
C ALA A 141 -1.02 12.33 -14.62
N ALA A 142 -0.62 12.16 -13.36
CA ALA A 142 -1.47 12.46 -12.21
C ALA A 142 -1.81 13.94 -12.13
N ALA A 143 -0.85 14.84 -12.38
CA ALA A 143 -1.11 16.27 -12.43
C ALA A 143 -2.06 16.67 -13.57
N ARG A 144 -2.00 16.00 -14.74
CA ARG A 144 -2.98 16.19 -15.83
C ARG A 144 -4.37 15.70 -15.43
N LEU A 145 -4.46 14.51 -14.83
CA LEU A 145 -5.73 13.96 -14.34
C LEU A 145 -6.34 14.86 -13.25
N ALA A 146 -5.51 15.41 -12.37
CA ALA A 146 -5.93 16.35 -11.34
C ALA A 146 -6.62 17.60 -11.91
N ARG A 147 -6.29 18.05 -13.14
CA ARG A 147 -6.98 19.18 -13.80
C ARG A 147 -8.44 18.88 -14.16
N ARG A 148 -8.87 17.62 -14.13
CA ARG A 148 -10.27 17.19 -14.31
C ARG A 148 -11.05 17.20 -12.99
N HIS A 149 -10.57 17.89 -11.95
CA HIS A 149 -11.28 18.01 -10.68
C HIS A 149 -12.58 18.80 -10.86
N GLY A 150 -13.59 18.46 -10.05
CA GLY A 150 -14.83 19.19 -9.93
C GLY A 150 -14.72 20.42 -9.02
N PRO A 151 -15.76 21.28 -9.02
CA PRO A 151 -15.79 22.53 -8.24
C PRO A 151 -15.74 22.34 -6.71
N GLN A 152 -16.01 21.13 -6.22
CA GLN A 152 -15.92 20.77 -4.80
C GLN A 152 -14.49 20.83 -4.24
N VAL A 153 -13.47 20.70 -5.10
CA VAL A 153 -12.06 20.81 -4.67
C VAL A 153 -11.65 22.27 -4.68
N ARG A 154 -11.86 22.93 -3.53
CA ARG A 154 -11.56 24.36 -3.35
C ARG A 154 -10.07 24.68 -3.19
N GLN A 155 -9.29 23.72 -2.72
CA GLN A 155 -7.84 23.86 -2.53
C GLN A 155 -7.15 22.80 -3.37
N ILE A 156 -6.40 23.25 -4.37
CA ILE A 156 -5.71 22.38 -5.33
C ILE A 156 -4.25 22.26 -4.90
N GLY A 157 -3.79 21.03 -4.67
CA GLY A 157 -2.42 20.68 -4.33
C GLY A 157 -1.76 19.94 -5.47
N ILE A 158 -1.40 20.67 -6.53
CA ILE A 158 -0.60 20.14 -7.63
C ILE A 158 0.73 20.88 -7.57
N PRO A 159 1.83 20.20 -7.17
CA PRO A 159 3.14 20.84 -7.14
C PRO A 159 3.48 21.42 -8.52
N ARG A 160 4.06 22.64 -8.53
CA ARG A 160 4.61 23.23 -9.76
C ARG A 160 5.68 22.30 -10.31
N ALA A 161 5.62 22.01 -11.61
CA ALA A 161 6.60 21.28 -12.44
C ALA A 161 7.70 20.54 -11.64
N GLY A 162 7.30 19.47 -10.93
CA GLY A 162 8.24 18.59 -10.24
C GLY A 162 8.86 17.56 -11.20
N PRO A 163 9.92 16.85 -10.79
CA PRO A 163 10.47 15.77 -11.59
C PRO A 163 9.39 14.70 -11.85
N ARG A 164 9.42 14.13 -13.06
CA ARG A 164 8.58 12.98 -13.41
C ARG A 164 9.03 11.79 -12.56
N ARG A 165 8.17 11.32 -11.66
CA ARG A 165 8.41 10.13 -10.84
C ARG A 165 7.37 9.06 -11.18
N PRO A 166 7.74 7.78 -11.20
CA PRO A 166 6.77 6.71 -11.41
C PRO A 166 5.73 6.70 -10.28
N LEU A 167 4.49 6.40 -10.63
CA LEU A 167 3.42 6.14 -9.67
C LEU A 167 3.05 4.66 -9.74
N ARG A 168 3.02 4.04 -8.58
CA ARG A 168 2.69 2.62 -8.42
C ARG A 168 1.29 2.48 -7.87
N HIS A 169 0.57 1.46 -8.32
CA HIS A 169 -0.79 1.18 -7.88
C HIS A 169 -0.91 -0.27 -7.44
N ALA A 170 -1.65 -0.49 -6.35
CA ALA A 170 -1.94 -1.81 -5.83
C ALA A 170 -3.47 -2.00 -5.71
N VAL A 171 -3.97 -3.19 -5.99
CA VAL A 171 -5.40 -3.53 -5.93
C VAL A 171 -5.63 -4.63 -4.89
N GLU A 172 -6.50 -4.37 -3.93
CA GLU A 172 -6.96 -5.35 -2.95
C GLU A 172 -8.39 -5.79 -3.27
N ILE A 173 -8.54 -7.08 -3.55
CA ILE A 173 -9.82 -7.74 -3.83
C ILE A 173 -10.38 -8.41 -2.58
N ARG A 174 -11.70 -8.59 -2.53
CA ARG A 174 -12.40 -9.24 -1.40
C ARG A 174 -13.48 -10.24 -1.83
N HIS A 175 -13.45 -10.66 -3.10
CA HIS A 175 -14.46 -11.53 -3.68
C HIS A 175 -13.82 -12.55 -4.64
N GLU A 176 -14.22 -13.82 -4.57
CA GLU A 176 -13.57 -14.93 -5.29
C GLU A 176 -13.64 -14.83 -6.82
N SER A 177 -14.63 -14.12 -7.37
CA SER A 177 -14.74 -13.93 -8.83
C SER A 177 -13.51 -13.27 -9.47
N PHE A 178 -12.66 -12.60 -8.69
CA PHE A 178 -11.41 -12.01 -9.20
C PHE A 178 -10.29 -13.04 -9.38
N ALA A 179 -10.38 -14.23 -8.78
CA ALA A 179 -9.38 -15.28 -8.89
C ALA A 179 -9.43 -15.97 -10.27
N THR A 180 -9.18 -15.20 -11.32
CA THR A 180 -9.21 -15.62 -12.73
C THR A 180 -7.90 -15.28 -13.44
N PRO A 181 -7.41 -16.12 -14.37
CA PRO A 181 -6.24 -15.80 -15.18
C PRO A 181 -6.37 -14.45 -15.92
N GLU A 182 -7.58 -14.10 -16.37
CA GLU A 182 -7.87 -12.88 -17.11
C GLU A 182 -7.63 -11.63 -16.25
N PHE A 183 -8.09 -11.63 -15.00
CA PHE A 183 -7.84 -10.52 -14.08
C PHE A 183 -6.34 -10.35 -13.79
N ILE A 184 -5.63 -11.47 -13.56
CA ILE A 184 -4.19 -11.45 -13.31
C ILE A 184 -3.42 -10.92 -14.53
N ALA A 185 -3.80 -11.33 -15.74
CA ALA A 185 -3.20 -10.85 -16.98
C ALA A 185 -3.43 -9.33 -17.16
N LEU A 186 -4.63 -8.84 -16.83
CA LEU A 186 -4.93 -7.43 -16.89
C LEU A 186 -4.05 -6.62 -15.91
N LEU A 187 -3.93 -7.05 -14.66
CA LEU A 187 -3.04 -6.38 -13.70
C LEU A 187 -1.59 -6.32 -14.18
N ARG A 188 -1.07 -7.41 -14.79
CA ARG A 188 0.28 -7.48 -15.39
C ARG A 188 0.45 -6.47 -16.52
N ALA A 189 -0.51 -6.41 -17.45
CA ALA A 189 -0.46 -5.47 -18.58
C ALA A 189 -0.37 -4.01 -18.12
N HIS A 190 -0.96 -3.71 -16.95
CA HIS A 190 -0.94 -2.38 -16.36
C HIS A 190 0.16 -2.15 -15.32
N ASN A 191 1.03 -3.12 -15.04
CA ASN A 191 2.00 -3.07 -13.94
C ASN A 191 1.35 -2.63 -12.61
N VAL A 192 0.21 -3.23 -12.26
CA VAL A 192 -0.53 -2.95 -11.02
C VAL A 192 -0.38 -4.15 -10.08
N ALA A 193 0.09 -3.91 -8.86
CA ALA A 193 0.31 -4.99 -7.91
C ALA A 193 -1.01 -5.55 -7.39
N LEU A 194 -1.16 -6.86 -7.42
CA LEU A 194 -2.15 -7.56 -6.62
C LEU A 194 -1.70 -7.49 -5.16
N VAL A 195 -2.60 -7.06 -4.29
CA VAL A 195 -2.34 -7.09 -2.84
C VAL A 195 -2.53 -8.51 -2.35
N THR A 196 -1.47 -9.11 -1.80
CA THR A 196 -1.60 -10.34 -1.00
C THR A 196 -2.14 -9.96 0.37
N ALA A 197 -3.42 -10.25 0.61
CA ALA A 197 -4.12 -9.90 1.83
C ALA A 197 -4.29 -11.13 2.74
N ASP A 198 -3.66 -11.10 3.91
CA ASP A 198 -3.94 -12.06 4.97
C ASP A 198 -5.14 -11.59 5.77
N THR A 199 -6.22 -12.36 5.72
CA THR A 199 -7.53 -11.97 6.26
C THR A 199 -8.13 -13.04 7.16
N ALA A 200 -7.30 -13.92 7.74
CA ALA A 200 -7.73 -15.07 8.53
C ALA A 200 -8.77 -15.94 7.78
N GLY A 201 -8.51 -16.20 6.50
CA GLY A 201 -9.38 -17.02 5.63
C GLY A 201 -10.69 -16.37 5.21
N LYS A 202 -10.92 -15.08 5.52
CA LYS A 202 -12.18 -14.42 5.18
C LYS A 202 -12.31 -14.16 3.67
N TRP A 203 -11.27 -13.60 3.07
CA TRP A 203 -11.23 -13.16 1.67
C TRP A 203 -10.20 -13.96 0.85
N PRO A 204 -10.28 -13.92 -0.50
CA PRO A 204 -9.41 -14.72 -1.34
C PRO A 204 -7.93 -14.42 -1.08
N TRP A 205 -7.14 -15.48 -0.93
CA TRP A 205 -5.69 -15.38 -0.81
C TRP A 205 -5.02 -15.65 -2.16
N LEU A 206 -4.42 -14.61 -2.74
CA LEU A 206 -3.67 -14.71 -3.99
C LEU A 206 -2.24 -14.16 -3.86
N GLU A 207 -1.28 -14.82 -4.51
CA GLU A 207 0.14 -14.47 -4.52
C GLU A 207 0.72 -14.32 -5.95
N ASP A 208 -0.13 -14.01 -6.92
CA ASP A 208 0.31 -13.72 -8.28
C ASP A 208 1.16 -12.44 -8.31
N ALA A 209 2.38 -12.56 -8.85
CA ALA A 209 3.20 -11.40 -9.18
C ALA A 209 2.61 -10.70 -10.42
N THR A 210 2.17 -9.45 -10.25
CA THR A 210 1.53 -8.65 -11.31
C THR A 210 2.18 -7.30 -11.55
N ALA A 211 3.19 -6.93 -10.77
CA ALA A 211 3.96 -5.71 -10.96
C ALA A 211 5.46 -5.90 -10.67
N ASP A 212 6.23 -4.87 -10.98
CA ASP A 212 7.64 -4.66 -10.61
C ASP A 212 7.87 -4.43 -9.11
N PHE A 213 6.82 -4.57 -8.29
CA PHE A 213 6.85 -4.52 -6.82
C PHE A 213 5.80 -5.46 -6.24
N ALA A 214 5.91 -5.77 -4.94
CA ALA A 214 4.93 -6.55 -4.20
C ALA A 214 4.27 -5.71 -3.10
N TYR A 215 3.02 -6.03 -2.77
CA TYR A 215 2.24 -5.35 -1.74
C TYR A 215 1.50 -6.38 -0.89
N ALA A 216 1.71 -6.36 0.43
CA ALA A 216 1.01 -7.20 1.39
C ALA A 216 0.26 -6.38 2.42
N ARG A 217 -0.93 -6.86 2.80
CA ARG A 217 -1.71 -6.31 3.92
C ARG A 217 -2.07 -7.42 4.88
N LEU A 218 -1.58 -7.30 6.12
CA LEU A 218 -1.72 -8.31 7.17
C LEU A 218 -2.79 -7.88 8.15
N HIS A 219 -3.99 -8.46 8.02
CA HIS A 219 -5.16 -8.05 8.80
C HIS A 219 -5.36 -8.91 10.05
N GLY A 220 -4.50 -9.91 10.30
CA GLY A 220 -4.57 -10.80 11.46
C GLY A 220 -4.65 -12.27 11.06
N ASP A 221 -3.91 -13.11 11.80
CA ASP A 221 -3.68 -14.54 11.54
C ASP A 221 -4.92 -15.42 11.80
N LYS A 222 -5.61 -15.21 12.92
CA LYS A 222 -6.74 -16.06 13.37
C LYS A 222 -8.10 -15.38 13.32
N ALA A 223 -8.09 -14.06 13.46
CA ALA A 223 -9.28 -13.23 13.47
C ALA A 223 -8.97 -11.88 12.82
N LEU A 224 -9.83 -11.46 11.90
CA LEU A 224 -9.70 -10.20 11.20
C LEU A 224 -9.65 -9.04 12.20
N TYR A 225 -8.67 -8.17 12.00
CA TYR A 225 -8.38 -6.93 12.72
C TYR A 225 -7.98 -7.03 14.19
N SER A 226 -8.11 -8.20 14.81
CA SER A 226 -8.05 -8.35 16.28
C SER A 226 -7.06 -9.39 16.78
N SER A 227 -6.59 -10.27 15.90
CA SER A 227 -5.51 -11.20 16.19
C SER A 227 -4.16 -10.64 15.74
N GLY A 228 -3.13 -10.90 16.53
CA GLY A 228 -1.75 -10.67 16.12
C GLY A 228 -1.08 -11.92 15.61
N TYR A 229 0.14 -11.73 15.12
CA TYR A 229 0.95 -12.78 14.54
C TYR A 229 1.88 -13.41 15.58
N GLY A 230 1.84 -14.74 15.70
CA GLY A 230 2.79 -15.48 16.53
C GLY A 230 4.18 -15.55 15.89
N ARG A 231 5.20 -15.95 16.66
CA ARG A 231 6.60 -16.06 16.18
C ARG A 231 6.72 -16.87 14.89
N ARG A 232 5.99 -17.99 14.79
CA ARG A 232 5.99 -18.84 13.60
C ARG A 232 5.43 -18.12 12.38
N ALA A 233 4.27 -17.46 12.52
CA ALA A 233 3.64 -16.73 11.42
C ALA A 233 4.52 -15.54 10.96
N ILE A 234 5.14 -14.81 11.90
CA ILE A 234 6.12 -13.77 11.58
C ILE A 234 7.31 -14.33 10.79
N ALA A 235 7.88 -15.46 11.21
CA ALA A 235 9.00 -16.08 10.49
C ALA A 235 8.61 -16.55 9.09
N GLU A 236 7.40 -17.05 8.91
CA GLU A 236 6.87 -17.45 7.60
C GLU A 236 6.67 -16.25 6.67
N TRP A 237 6.10 -15.16 7.18
CA TRP A 237 6.01 -13.90 6.46
C TRP A 237 7.38 -13.34 6.11
N ALA A 238 8.36 -13.37 7.04
CA ALA A 238 9.72 -12.91 6.78
C ALA A 238 10.36 -13.68 5.61
N ARG A 239 10.25 -15.02 5.58
CA ARG A 239 10.74 -15.81 4.43
C ARG A 239 10.02 -15.45 3.13
N ARG A 240 8.70 -15.22 3.19
CA ARG A 240 7.90 -14.87 2.01
C ARG A 240 8.31 -13.52 1.43
N LEU A 241 8.45 -12.48 2.27
CA LEU A 241 8.85 -11.15 1.81
C LEU A 241 10.28 -11.13 1.27
N ARG A 242 11.22 -11.88 1.88
CA ARG A 242 12.59 -12.05 1.33
C ARG A 242 12.56 -12.67 -0.06
N ALA A 243 11.86 -13.80 -0.21
CA ALA A 243 11.76 -14.48 -1.49
C ALA A 243 11.19 -13.54 -2.57
N TRP A 244 10.15 -12.77 -2.25
CA TRP A 244 9.62 -11.77 -3.19
C TRP A 244 10.65 -10.69 -3.52
N ALA A 245 11.34 -10.14 -2.53
CA ALA A 245 12.37 -9.12 -2.75
C ALA A 245 13.51 -9.62 -3.63
N ASP A 246 13.87 -10.89 -3.52
CA ASP A 246 14.88 -11.56 -4.35
C ASP A 246 14.37 -11.93 -5.75
N GLY A 247 13.12 -11.58 -6.09
CA GLY A 247 12.50 -11.89 -7.39
C GLY A 247 11.93 -13.31 -7.50
N HIS A 248 11.98 -14.09 -6.42
CA HIS A 248 11.49 -15.46 -6.40
C HIS A 248 9.99 -15.52 -6.13
N PRO A 249 9.27 -16.50 -6.71
CA PRO A 249 7.95 -16.85 -6.19
C PRO A 249 8.14 -17.24 -4.71
N GLY A 250 7.33 -16.66 -3.82
CA GLY A 250 7.37 -16.97 -2.38
C GLY A 250 7.36 -18.48 -2.09
N PRO A 251 7.79 -18.89 -0.88
CA PRO A 251 7.85 -20.31 -0.52
C PRO A 251 6.49 -20.98 -0.77
N ARG A 252 6.50 -22.22 -1.30
CA ARG A 252 5.25 -22.95 -1.57
C ARG A 252 4.38 -22.95 -0.30
N PRO A 253 3.06 -22.69 -0.41
CA PRO A 253 2.14 -22.81 0.72
C PRO A 253 2.28 -24.19 1.36
N ARG A 254 2.22 -24.26 2.71
CA ARG A 254 2.39 -25.53 3.43
C ARG A 254 1.13 -26.40 3.37
N LEU A 255 -0.05 -25.78 3.27
CA LEU A 255 -1.31 -26.48 3.05
C LEU A 255 -1.79 -26.21 1.62
N ALA A 256 -2.51 -27.18 1.06
CA ALA A 256 -3.07 -27.13 -0.30
C ALA A 256 -4.00 -25.92 -0.55
N ASP A 257 -4.44 -25.24 0.53
CA ASP A 257 -5.35 -24.09 0.50
C ASP A 257 -4.70 -22.72 0.77
N ASP A 258 -3.41 -22.63 1.15
CA ASP A 258 -2.87 -21.39 1.77
C ASP A 258 -2.42 -20.30 0.80
N ALA A 259 -2.22 -20.61 -0.48
CA ALA A 259 -1.99 -19.57 -1.49
C ALA A 259 -2.40 -20.05 -2.88
N LYS A 260 -3.48 -19.47 -3.41
CA LYS A 260 -3.93 -19.77 -4.76
C LYS A 260 -3.21 -18.81 -5.72
N ARG A 261 -2.74 -19.34 -6.84
CA ARG A 261 -2.37 -18.53 -8.01
C ARG A 261 -3.45 -18.71 -9.03
N ALA A 262 -4.06 -17.61 -9.45
CA ALA A 262 -5.10 -17.63 -10.46
C ALA A 262 -4.50 -17.57 -11.88
N GLY A 263 -3.35 -16.92 -12.06
CA GLY A 263 -2.70 -16.80 -13.35
C GLY A 263 -1.64 -17.89 -13.61
N ALA A 264 -1.46 -18.23 -14.89
CA ALA A 264 -0.31 -19.03 -15.32
C ALA A 264 1.02 -18.30 -14.99
N ARG A 265 2.08 -19.06 -14.73
CA ARG A 265 3.46 -18.57 -14.47
C ARG A 265 4.16 -17.98 -15.73
N LYS A 266 3.44 -17.69 -16.82
CA LYS A 266 3.99 -17.36 -18.16
C LYS A 266 5.19 -16.41 -18.14
N ALA A 267 6.06 -16.59 -19.14
CA ALA A 267 7.33 -15.87 -19.38
C ALA A 267 7.22 -14.32 -19.45
N ASP A 268 6.01 -13.78 -19.61
CA ASP A 268 5.71 -12.34 -19.67
C ASP A 268 5.46 -11.71 -18.29
N ALA A 269 5.75 -12.41 -17.20
CA ALA A 269 5.69 -11.84 -15.85
C ALA A 269 6.71 -10.68 -15.73
N PRO A 270 6.39 -9.57 -15.03
CA PRO A 270 7.35 -8.54 -14.70
C PRO A 270 8.61 -9.18 -14.14
N SER A 271 9.78 -8.79 -14.67
CA SER A 271 11.01 -9.57 -14.65
C SER A 271 11.24 -10.32 -13.33
N ALA A 272 11.76 -11.54 -13.42
CA ALA A 272 12.21 -12.37 -12.30
C ALA A 272 13.40 -11.78 -11.51
N GLY A 273 13.54 -10.46 -11.54
CA GLY A 273 14.55 -9.70 -10.83
C GLY A 273 14.06 -9.20 -9.46
N PRO A 274 14.99 -8.65 -8.67
CA PRO A 274 14.68 -8.07 -7.38
C PRO A 274 13.60 -6.98 -7.45
N ARG A 275 12.71 -6.92 -6.46
CA ARG A 275 11.57 -5.98 -6.45
C ARG A 275 11.35 -5.35 -5.08
N ASP A 276 10.87 -4.10 -5.07
CA ASP A 276 10.43 -3.48 -3.82
C ASP A 276 9.24 -4.23 -3.22
N VAL A 277 9.21 -4.35 -1.89
CA VAL A 277 8.12 -5.02 -1.18
C VAL A 277 7.58 -4.08 -0.11
N TYR A 278 6.28 -3.85 -0.15
CA TYR A 278 5.56 -3.05 0.84
C TYR A 278 4.67 -3.98 1.67
N CYS A 279 4.77 -3.93 2.99
CA CYS A 279 3.97 -4.75 3.88
C CYS A 279 3.40 -3.89 5.01
N TYR A 280 2.07 -3.87 5.13
CA TYR A 280 1.38 -3.08 6.14
C TYR A 280 0.53 -3.99 7.04
N PHE A 281 0.71 -3.83 8.34
CA PHE A 281 -0.19 -4.42 9.33
C PHE A 281 -1.43 -3.54 9.47
N ASP A 282 -2.62 -4.14 9.33
CA ASP A 282 -3.94 -3.47 9.41
C ASP A 282 -4.75 -4.03 10.59
N ASN A 283 -4.14 -4.82 11.48
CA ASN A 283 -4.77 -5.41 12.66
C ASN A 283 -4.87 -4.43 13.85
N ASP A 284 -5.51 -3.30 13.60
CA ASP A 284 -5.40 -2.07 14.42
C ASP A 284 -6.37 -1.97 15.60
N VAL A 285 -7.38 -2.87 15.70
CA VAL A 285 -8.40 -2.85 16.78
C VAL A 285 -7.75 -3.09 18.15
N LYS A 286 -6.57 -3.72 18.17
CA LYS A 286 -5.70 -3.89 19.34
C LYS A 286 -4.29 -3.46 18.90
N VAL A 287 -3.37 -3.10 19.81
CA VAL A 287 -2.00 -2.58 19.51
C VAL A 287 -1.07 -3.60 18.83
N MET A 288 -1.65 -4.55 18.12
CA MET A 288 -0.98 -5.68 17.48
C MET A 288 -0.19 -5.19 16.27
N ALA A 289 -0.73 -4.28 15.46
CA ALA A 289 -0.05 -3.81 14.25
C ALA A 289 1.36 -3.23 14.52
N PRO A 290 1.57 -2.26 15.43
CA PRO A 290 2.93 -1.78 15.70
C PRO A 290 3.85 -2.83 16.33
N ARG A 291 3.30 -3.80 17.08
CA ARG A 291 4.08 -4.88 17.68
C ARG A 291 4.55 -5.88 16.61
N ASP A 292 3.63 -6.31 15.77
CA ASP A 292 3.85 -7.34 14.77
C ASP A 292 4.69 -6.80 13.61
N ALA A 293 4.53 -5.53 13.24
CA ALA A 293 5.43 -4.83 12.31
C ALA A 293 6.88 -4.82 12.79
N ARG A 294 7.10 -4.48 14.08
CA ARG A 294 8.43 -4.53 14.70
C ARG A 294 9.00 -5.94 14.74
N ALA A 295 8.19 -6.94 15.09
CA ALA A 295 8.61 -8.34 15.08
C ALA A 295 9.02 -8.81 13.67
N LEU A 296 8.30 -8.39 12.63
CA LEU A 296 8.63 -8.72 11.25
C LEU A 296 9.92 -8.02 10.78
N MET A 297 10.12 -6.75 11.13
CA MET A 297 11.37 -6.03 10.86
C MET A 297 12.56 -6.73 11.51
N GLN A 298 12.45 -7.11 12.79
CA GLN A 298 13.48 -7.88 13.48
C GLN A 298 13.77 -9.21 12.80
N ALA A 299 12.73 -9.97 12.43
CA ALA A 299 12.88 -11.25 11.73
C ALA A 299 13.53 -11.09 10.34
N LEU A 300 13.37 -9.91 9.71
CA LEU A 300 13.99 -9.55 8.44
C LEU A 300 15.42 -8.99 8.58
N GLY A 301 15.84 -8.61 9.80
CA GLY A 301 17.13 -7.94 10.03
C GLY A 301 17.12 -6.48 9.58
N LEU A 302 15.94 -5.85 9.50
CA LEU A 302 15.79 -4.45 9.08
C LEU A 302 16.09 -3.51 10.26
N PRO A 303 16.64 -2.32 10.00
CA PRO A 303 16.86 -1.33 11.05
C PRO A 303 15.52 -0.92 11.66
N MET A 304 15.47 -0.89 12.99
CA MET A 304 14.27 -0.57 13.77
C MET A 304 13.93 0.92 13.79
N ALA A 305 14.82 1.76 13.28
CA ALA A 305 14.64 3.18 13.04
C ALA A 305 15.35 3.53 11.71
N PRO A 306 14.82 4.47 10.90
CA PRO A 306 15.62 5.02 9.80
C PRO A 306 16.90 5.66 10.36
N GLU A 307 18.04 5.47 9.68
CA GLU A 307 19.29 6.09 10.11
C GLU A 307 19.11 7.62 10.22
N PRO A 308 19.60 8.26 11.30
CA PRO A 308 19.74 9.71 11.29
C PRO A 308 20.65 10.10 10.10
N PRO A 309 20.48 11.31 9.52
CA PRO A 309 21.34 11.72 8.43
C PRO A 309 22.81 11.60 8.86
N ALA A 310 23.67 11.07 7.98
CA ALA A 310 25.10 11.34 8.05
C ALA A 310 25.23 12.87 8.07
N GLY A 311 25.86 13.40 9.12
CA GLY A 311 25.99 14.84 9.30
C GLY A 311 26.75 15.45 8.12
N ASP A 312 26.17 16.49 7.54
CA ASP A 312 26.90 17.52 6.79
C ASP A 312 27.08 18.74 7.70
#